data_AF-A0A1J3G202-F1
#
_entry.id   AF-A0A1J3G202-F1
#
_cell.length_a   1.000
_cell.length_b   1.000
_cell.length_c   1.000
_cell.angle_alpha   90.00
_cell.angle_beta   90.00
_cell.angle_gamma   90.00
#
_symmetry.space_group_name_H-M   'P 1'
#
loop_
_entity.id
_entity.type
_entity.pdbx_description
1 polymer ?
#
loop_
_entity_poly.entity_id
_entity_poly.type
_entity_poly.pdbx_seq_one_letter_code
_entity_poly.pdbx_strand_id
1 'polypeptide(L)' 'NMLAAAAAFTQQLLIFHFHSTDNMGVEGQYHLILQFIIFVSLLTTLMGIALPKSFLVSFVRSSSIAFQGVWFIVMGYML' A
#
# COMPACT_ATOMS: atom_id res chain seq x y z
N ASN A 1 -4.98 -16.76 -0.53
CA ASN A 1 -5.21 -16.63 0.93
C ASN A 1 -5.18 -15.15 1.30
N MET A 2 -6.35 -14.52 1.54
CA MET A 2 -6.41 -13.06 1.80
C MET A 2 -5.69 -12.65 3.09
N LEU A 3 -5.59 -13.56 4.06
CA LEU A 3 -4.85 -13.35 5.31
C LEU A 3 -3.34 -13.14 5.06
N ALA A 4 -2.76 -13.92 4.14
CA ALA A 4 -1.36 -13.77 3.76
C ALA A 4 -1.10 -12.43 3.03
N ALA A 5 -2.04 -11.99 2.19
CA ALA A 5 -1.96 -10.69 1.54
C ALA A 5 -2.06 -9.54 2.57
N ALA A 6 -2.97 -9.65 3.55
CA ALA A 6 -3.07 -8.67 4.64
C ALA A 6 -1.77 -8.61 5.46
N ALA A 7 -1.17 -9.76 5.80
CA ALA A 7 0.12 -9.81 6.50
C ALA A 7 1.24 -9.13 5.69
N ALA A 8 1.30 -9.36 4.37
CA ALA A 8 2.28 -8.72 3.50
C ALA A 8 2.11 -7.18 3.47
N PHE A 9 0.87 -6.67 3.32
CA PHE A 9 0.63 -5.23 3.34
C PHE A 9 0.93 -4.60 4.71
N THR A 10 0.63 -5.30 5.81
CA THR A 10 0.99 -4.86 7.16
C THR A 10 2.51 -4.76 7.32
N GLN A 11 3.26 -5.78 6.89
CA GLN A 11 4.72 -5.75 6.93
C GLN A 11 5.26 -4.58 6.09
N GLN A 12 4.74 -4.38 4.88
CA GLN A 12 5.15 -3.31 4.00
C GLN A 12 4.89 -1.92 4.63
N LEU A 13 3.71 -1.73 5.24
CA LEU A 13 3.36 -0.49 5.92
C LEU A 13 4.32 -0.19 7.08
N LEU A 14 4.63 -1.19 7.91
CA LEU A 14 5.55 -1.03 9.03
C LEU A 14 6.96 -0.66 8.57
N ILE A 15 7.47 -1.32 7.53
CA ILE A 15 8.80 -1.02 6.97
C ILE A 15 8.87 0.44 6.52
N PHE A 16 7.89 0.90 5.73
CA PHE A 16 7.87 2.29 5.26
C PHE A 16 7.60 3.31 6.38
N HIS A 17 6.80 2.94 7.37
CA HIS A 17 6.53 3.80 8.53
C HIS A 17 7.79 4.05 9.36
N PHE A 18 8.52 2.98 9.71
CA PHE A 18 9.78 3.12 10.44
C PHE A 18 10.88 3.78 9.61
N HIS A 19 10.93 3.55 8.29
CA HIS A 19 11.88 4.18 7.39
C HIS A 19 11.61 5.69 7.16
N SER A 20 10.34 6.10 7.17
CA SER A 20 9.94 7.50 6.92
C SER A 20 10.17 8.42 8.13
N THR A 21 10.37 7.89 9.33
CA THR A 21 10.65 8.67 10.55
C THR A 21 11.99 9.41 10.48
N ASP A 22 12.89 9.01 9.57
CA ASP A 22 14.24 9.56 9.48
C ASP A 22 14.40 10.70 8.45
N ASN A 23 13.34 11.02 7.67
CA ASN A 23 13.44 11.95 6.54
C ASN A 23 12.39 13.09 6.62
N MET A 24 12.80 14.26 7.13
CA MET A 24 11.97 15.49 7.20
C MET A 24 11.96 16.35 5.91
N GLY A 25 12.29 15.76 4.76
CA GLY A 25 12.36 16.45 3.45
C GLY A 25 11.13 16.20 2.54
N VAL A 26 11.18 16.70 1.30
CA VAL A 26 10.16 16.46 0.26
C VAL A 26 9.98 14.96 -0.03
N GLU A 27 11.05 14.18 0.09
CA GLU A 27 11.04 12.72 0.03
C GLU A 27 10.13 12.08 1.10
N GLY A 28 10.06 12.67 2.30
CA GLY A 28 9.15 12.23 3.35
C GLY A 28 7.67 12.38 2.96
N GLN A 29 7.30 13.43 2.23
CA GLN A 29 5.92 13.60 1.74
C GLN A 29 5.53 12.54 0.70
N TYR A 30 6.47 12.17 -0.17
CA TYR A 30 6.31 11.08 -1.11
C TYR A 30 6.13 9.72 -0.40
N HIS A 31 6.88 9.48 0.69
CA HIS A 31 6.69 8.29 1.52
C HIS A 31 5.34 8.27 2.25
N LEU A 32 4.80 9.41 2.68
CA LEU A 32 3.48 9.49 3.30
C LEU A 32 2.36 9.10 2.32
N ILE A 33 2.43 9.57 1.07
CA ILE A 33 1.46 9.20 0.03
C ILE A 33 1.52 7.69 -0.23
N LEU A 34 2.72 7.11 -0.29
CA LEU A 34 2.89 5.66 -0.45
C LEU A 34 2.31 4.88 0.74
N GLN A 35 2.56 5.32 1.98
CA GLN A 35 1.99 4.70 3.18
C GLN A 35 0.46 4.72 3.16
N PHE A 36 -0.15 5.81 2.69
CA PHE A 36 -1.59 5.91 2.54
C PHE A 36 -2.12 4.89 1.51
N ILE A 37 -1.46 4.73 0.36
CA ILE A 37 -1.88 3.75 -0.65
C ILE A 37 -1.75 2.32 -0.10
N ILE A 38 -0.66 1.98 0.61
CA ILE A 38 -0.47 0.68 1.27
C ILE A 38 -1.58 0.44 2.31
N PHE A 39 -1.94 1.46 3.09
CA PHE A 39 -3.00 1.36 4.08
C PHE A 39 -4.36 1.07 3.45
N VAL A 40 -4.69 1.73 2.33
CA VAL A 40 -5.92 1.45 1.57
C VAL A 40 -5.90 0.03 0.99
N SER A 41 -4.76 -0.45 0.48
CA SER A 41 -4.58 -1.85 0.04
C SER A 41 -4.82 -2.85 1.19
N LEU A 42 -4.32 -2.56 2.39
CA LEU A 42 -4.53 -3.38 3.59
C LEU A 42 -6.00 -3.42 3.97
N LEU A 43 -6.64 -2.25 4.08
CA LEU A 43 -8.05 -2.13 4.49
C LEU A 43 -8.97 -2.86 3.52
N THR A 44 -8.79 -2.66 2.21
CA THR A 44 -9.59 -3.35 1.19
C THR A 44 -9.32 -4.84 1.14
N THR A 45 -8.11 -5.29 1.47
CA THR A 45 -7.81 -6.72 1.60
C THR A 45 -8.52 -7.35 2.81
N LEU A 46 -8.55 -6.67 3.96
CA LEU A 46 -9.32 -7.09 5.14
C LEU A 46 -10.82 -7.08 4.86
N MET A 47 -11.33 -6.02 4.20
CA MET A 47 -12.72 -5.97 3.75
C MET A 47 -13.05 -7.09 2.76
N GLY A 48 -12.10 -7.52 1.93
CA GLY A 48 -12.26 -8.65 1.01
C GLY A 48 -12.53 -9.98 1.74
N ILE A 49 -12.06 -10.12 2.99
CA ILE A 49 -12.36 -11.29 3.83
C ILE A 49 -13.83 -11.27 4.26
N ALA A 50 -14.34 -10.11 4.67
CA ALA A 50 -15.73 -9.95 5.11
C ALA A 50 -16.73 -9.83 3.95
N LEU A 51 -16.31 -9.29 2.81
CA LEU A 51 -17.14 -8.94 1.64
C LEU A 51 -16.53 -9.48 0.33
N PRO A 52 -16.37 -10.81 0.17
CA PRO A 52 -15.63 -11.41 -0.95
C PRO A 52 -16.28 -11.18 -2.33
N LYS A 53 -17.57 -10.83 -2.39
CA LYS A 53 -18.35 -10.63 -3.63
C LYS A 53 -18.49 -9.15 -4.01
N SER A 54 -17.91 -8.23 -3.24
CA SER A 54 -18.02 -6.80 -3.51
C SER A 54 -17.08 -6.37 -4.63
N PHE A 55 -17.66 -5.97 -5.77
CA PHE A 55 -16.93 -5.43 -6.91
C PHE A 55 -16.08 -4.22 -6.52
N LEU A 56 -16.66 -3.27 -5.76
CA LEU A 56 -15.96 -2.08 -5.32
C LEU A 56 -14.73 -2.41 -4.48
N VAL A 57 -14.83 -3.35 -3.54
CA VAL A 57 -13.70 -3.77 -2.69
C VAL A 57 -12.57 -4.35 -3.54
N SER A 58 -12.90 -5.19 -4.53
CA SER A 58 -11.88 -5.75 -5.42
C SER A 58 -11.30 -4.69 -6.37
N PHE A 59 -12.11 -3.77 -6.89
CA PHE A 59 -11.67 -2.70 -7.78
C PHE A 59 -10.73 -1.71 -7.09
N VAL A 60 -11.07 -1.25 -5.88
CA VAL A 60 -10.22 -0.35 -5.10
C VAL A 60 -8.92 -1.06 -4.73
N ARG A 61 -8.97 -2.32 -4.27
CA ARG A 61 -7.77 -3.10 -3.98
C ARG A 61 -6.84 -3.23 -5.20
N SER A 62 -7.38 -3.60 -6.35
CA SER A 62 -6.60 -3.74 -7.59
C SER A 62 -6.02 -2.40 -8.05
N SER A 63 -6.78 -1.31 -7.92
CA SER A 63 -6.31 0.03 -8.27
C SER A 63 -5.17 0.48 -7.34
N SER A 64 -5.31 0.28 -6.03
CA SER A 64 -4.26 0.60 -5.05
C SER A 64 -2.97 -0.20 -5.31
N ILE A 65 -3.08 -1.48 -5.65
CA ILE A 65 -1.92 -2.31 -6.02
C ILE A 65 -1.26 -1.81 -7.30
N ALA A 66 -2.05 -1.40 -8.31
CA ALA A 66 -1.50 -0.83 -9.55
C ALA A 66 -0.74 0.47 -9.28
N PHE A 67 -1.29 1.37 -8.44
CA PHE A 67 -0.60 2.60 -8.03
C PHE A 67 0.69 2.31 -7.25
N GLN A 68 0.70 1.31 -6.36
CA GLN A 68 1.95 0.87 -5.72
C GLN A 68 2.97 0.36 -6.74
N GLY A 69 2.54 -0.40 -7.75
CA GLY A 69 3.42 -0.90 -8.81
C GLY A 69 4.04 0.23 -9.63
N VAL A 70 3.24 1.21 -10.05
CA VAL A 70 3.71 2.41 -10.76
C VAL A 70 4.71 3.18 -9.89
N TRP A 71 4.41 3.36 -8.61
CA TRP A 71 5.31 4.02 -7.67
C TRP A 71 6.68 3.34 -7.59
N PHE A 72 6.72 2.01 -7.47
CA PHE A 72 7.98 1.26 -7.43
C PHE A 72 8.79 1.40 -8.72
N ILE A 73 8.13 1.41 -9.88
CA ILE A 73 8.81 1.64 -11.16
C ILE A 73 9.43 3.04 -11.18
N VAL A 74 8.66 4.07 -10.80
CA VAL A 74 9.14 5.47 -10.80
C VAL A 74 10.31 5.65 -9.84
N MET A 75 10.21 5.15 -8.61
CA MET A 75 11.32 5.22 -7.65
C MET A 75 12.56 4.45 -8.14
N GLY A 76 12.37 3.33 -8.83
CA GLY A 76 13.48 2.57 -9.44
C GLY A 76 14.21 3.31 -10.56
N TYR A 77 13.56 4.26 -11.24
CA TYR A 77 14.19 5.15 -12.22
C TYR A 77 14.81 6.41 -11.60
N MET A 78 14.35 6.83 -10.41
CA MET A 78 14.82 8.02 -9.70
C MET A 78 16.03 7.75 -8.78
N LEU A 79 16.41 6.48 -8.61
CA LEU A 79 17.64 6.00 -7.97
C LEU A 79 18.80 5.94 -8.97
#